data_AF-W7BPR2-F1
#
_entry.id   AF-W7BPR2-F1
#
_cell.length_a   1.000
_cell.length_b   1.000
_cell.length_c   1.000
_cell.angle_alpha   90.00
_cell.angle_beta   90.00
_cell.angle_gamma   90.00
#
_symmetry.space_group_name_H-M   'P 1'
#
loop_
_entity.id
_entity.type
_entity.pdbx_description
1 polymer ?
#
loop_
_entity_poly.entity_id
_entity_poly.type
_entity_poly.pdbx_seq_one_letter_code
_entity_poly.pdbx_strand_id
1 'polypeptide(L)'
;MLRYPKQRLTQTARIRLIKVASFVKLATDKVEVVAVNAAYNEVARKTVVTKGSSILDTSLTPDPYAKDSATLTGKYGKDIAKVRLWVNDVAVAQATTSNGDFTFTNIASFIKNKTDKVEVVGVDAQYNELNRKPVTLTGFDTLDNALTAPANFTLDQDTTINGTMGTNVAKVRLSVNGVIVKQAT
;
A
#
# COMPACT_ATOMS: atom_id res chain seq x y z
N MET A 1 58.57 47.32 -0.22
CA MET A 1 57.45 47.22 0.73
C MET A 1 56.63 45.98 0.36
N LEU A 2 56.84 44.87 1.06
CA LEU A 2 56.22 43.57 0.77
C LEU A 2 54.76 43.58 1.27
N ARG A 3 53.78 43.32 0.38
CA ARG A 3 52.37 43.15 0.75
C ARG A 3 52.11 41.68 1.08
N TYR A 4 51.70 41.38 2.30
CA TYR A 4 51.21 40.06 2.68
C TYR A 4 49.75 39.87 2.18
N PRO A 5 49.40 38.74 1.55
CA PRO A 5 48.01 38.45 1.23
C PRO A 5 47.23 38.08 2.50
N LYS A 6 46.06 38.70 2.70
CA LYS A 6 45.11 38.32 3.75
C LYS A 6 44.64 36.87 3.49
N GLN A 7 45.02 35.94 4.35
CA GLN A 7 44.40 34.61 4.40
C GLN A 7 42.92 34.77 4.74
N ARG A 8 42.05 34.37 3.80
CA ARG A 8 40.62 34.26 4.03
C ARG A 8 40.39 32.96 4.80
N LEU A 9 40.29 33.05 6.11
CA LEU A 9 39.88 31.93 6.96
C LEU A 9 38.46 31.51 6.53
N THR A 10 38.31 30.29 6.05
CA THR A 10 36.99 29.69 5.79
C THR A 10 36.29 29.48 7.13
N GLN A 11 35.40 30.40 7.50
CA GLN A 11 34.57 30.24 8.69
C GLN A 11 33.49 29.18 8.40
N THR A 12 33.68 27.98 8.92
CA THR A 12 32.62 26.96 8.92
C THR A 12 31.51 27.39 9.87
N ALA A 13 30.39 27.87 9.32
CA ALA A 13 29.19 28.13 10.12
C ALA A 13 28.70 26.81 10.75
N ARG A 14 28.39 26.84 12.06
CA ARG A 14 27.81 25.69 12.78
C ARG A 14 26.30 25.82 12.79
N ILE A 15 25.60 24.72 12.55
CA ILE A 15 24.14 24.63 12.68
C ILE A 15 23.76 23.95 14.00
N ARG A 16 22.63 24.37 14.59
CA ARG A 16 22.04 23.72 15.78
C ARG A 16 20.51 23.70 15.64
N LEU A 17 19.95 22.51 15.49
CA LEU A 17 18.51 22.27 15.56
C LEU A 17 18.18 21.75 16.97
N ILE A 18 17.25 22.40 17.66
CA ILE A 18 16.85 22.03 19.03
C ILE A 18 15.49 21.31 19.01
N LYS A 19 15.18 20.57 20.08
CA LYS A 19 13.94 19.80 20.23
C LYS A 19 13.70 18.74 19.15
N VAL A 20 14.73 18.26 18.44
CA VAL A 20 14.58 17.22 17.40
C VAL A 20 13.84 15.96 17.94
N ALA A 21 14.09 15.59 19.20
CA ALA A 21 13.43 14.46 19.86
C ALA A 21 11.91 14.62 20.08
N SER A 22 11.34 15.83 19.95
CA SER A 22 9.88 16.00 19.95
C SER A 22 9.24 15.65 18.60
N PHE A 23 10.04 15.52 17.54
CA PHE A 23 9.56 15.27 16.17
C PHE A 23 9.94 13.89 15.65
N VAL A 24 11.10 13.35 16.05
CA VAL A 24 11.58 12.04 15.63
C VAL A 24 11.25 11.02 16.71
N LYS A 25 10.31 10.11 16.41
CA LYS A 25 9.68 9.17 17.33
C LYS A 25 9.86 7.71 16.93
N LEU A 26 9.97 7.43 15.64
CA LEU A 26 10.14 6.09 15.11
C LEU A 26 11.54 5.95 14.51
N ALA A 27 12.12 4.76 14.65
CA ALA A 27 13.36 4.44 13.95
C ALA A 27 13.18 4.50 12.41
N THR A 28 11.94 4.40 11.93
CA THR A 28 11.56 4.52 10.52
C THR A 28 11.25 5.94 10.08
N ASP A 29 11.27 6.93 10.97
CA ASP A 29 11.02 8.32 10.58
C ASP A 29 12.06 8.78 9.57
N LYS A 30 11.60 9.38 8.48
CA LYS A 30 12.47 9.99 7.48
C LYS A 30 12.96 11.34 7.99
N VAL A 31 14.18 11.40 8.49
CA VAL A 31 14.78 12.63 9.04
C VAL A 31 15.69 13.27 8.00
N GLU A 32 15.40 14.51 7.62
CA GLU A 32 16.15 15.27 6.63
C GLU A 32 16.41 16.70 7.11
N VAL A 33 17.63 17.18 6.91
CA VAL A 33 18.00 18.59 7.07
C VAL A 33 17.96 19.23 5.70
N VAL A 34 17.16 20.29 5.57
CA VAL A 34 16.98 21.04 4.32
C VAL A 34 17.56 22.44 4.51
N ALA A 35 18.43 22.85 3.59
CA ALA A 35 18.94 24.21 3.52
C ALA A 35 18.24 24.95 2.38
N VAL A 36 17.83 26.18 2.64
CA VAL A 36 17.17 27.05 1.66
C VAL A 36 17.99 28.32 1.43
N ASN A 37 17.86 28.92 0.25
CA ASN A 37 18.41 30.25 -0.02
C ASN A 37 17.47 31.36 0.53
N ALA A 38 17.84 32.62 0.30
CA ALA A 38 17.05 33.78 0.75
C ALA A 38 15.64 33.86 0.13
N ALA A 39 15.39 33.18 -0.99
CA ALA A 39 14.09 33.06 -1.62
C ALA A 39 13.31 31.81 -1.14
N TYR A 40 13.79 31.12 -0.10
CA TYR A 40 13.24 29.86 0.43
C TYR A 40 13.26 28.67 -0.52
N ASN A 41 13.99 28.75 -1.63
CA ASN A 41 14.21 27.61 -2.50
C ASN A 41 15.22 26.66 -1.84
N GLU A 42 14.91 25.37 -1.82
CA GLU A 42 15.85 24.33 -1.37
C GLU A 42 17.12 24.34 -2.22
N VAL A 43 18.27 24.44 -1.56
CA VAL A 43 19.60 24.43 -2.19
C VAL A 43 20.46 23.24 -1.77
N ALA A 44 20.11 22.59 -0.67
CA ALA A 44 20.75 21.35 -0.25
C ALA A 44 19.82 20.54 0.66
N ARG A 45 19.99 19.22 0.65
CA ARG A 45 19.32 18.27 1.53
C ARG A 45 20.30 17.24 2.03
N LYS A 46 20.16 16.86 3.29
CA LYS A 46 20.92 15.77 3.88
C LYS A 46 20.01 14.89 4.72
N THR A 47 19.95 13.60 4.38
CA THR A 47 19.31 12.60 5.23
C THR A 47 20.15 12.35 6.49
N VAL A 48 19.49 12.30 7.63
CA VAL A 48 20.06 11.91 8.92
C VAL A 48 19.51 10.53 9.26
N VAL A 49 20.41 9.55 9.41
CA VAL A 49 20.02 8.19 9.74
C VAL A 49 19.67 8.11 11.22
N THR A 50 18.43 7.70 11.51
CA THR A 50 17.94 7.33 12.83
C THR A 50 18.60 6.02 13.29
N LYS A 51 18.97 5.95 14.57
CA LYS A 51 19.53 4.73 15.20
C LYS A 51 18.84 4.49 16.54
N GLY A 52 18.79 3.23 16.95
CA GLY A 52 18.13 2.80 18.19
C GLY A 52 16.69 2.35 17.97
N SER A 53 15.97 2.14 19.06
CA SER A 53 14.58 1.69 19.04
C SER A 53 13.61 2.86 18.89
N SER A 54 12.48 2.61 18.21
CA SER A 54 11.34 3.53 18.21
C SER A 54 10.86 3.78 19.64
N ILE A 55 10.45 5.03 19.93
CA ILE A 55 9.86 5.39 21.22
C ILE A 55 8.34 5.25 21.23
N LEU A 56 7.70 5.25 20.05
CA LEU A 56 6.30 4.87 19.89
C LEU A 56 6.19 3.43 19.37
N ASP A 57 5.17 2.73 19.83
CA ASP A 57 4.68 1.48 19.28
C ASP A 57 3.46 1.75 18.40
N THR A 58 3.72 1.99 17.12
CA THR A 58 2.70 2.14 16.08
C THR A 58 2.52 0.86 15.27
N SER A 59 2.89 -0.30 15.83
CA SER A 59 2.73 -1.58 15.15
C SER A 59 1.27 -1.81 14.75
N LEU A 60 1.06 -2.40 13.57
CA LEU A 60 -0.28 -2.65 13.04
C LEU A 60 -0.19 -3.90 12.17
N THR A 61 -1.00 -4.90 12.49
CA THR A 61 -0.96 -6.22 11.84
C THR A 61 -2.39 -6.70 11.65
N PRO A 62 -3.05 -6.37 10.52
CA PRO A 62 -4.34 -6.93 10.18
C PRO A 62 -4.21 -8.41 9.79
N ASP A 63 -5.16 -9.21 10.24
CA ASP A 63 -5.32 -10.59 9.76
C ASP A 63 -5.91 -10.58 8.34
N PRO A 64 -5.73 -11.65 7.54
CA PRO A 64 -6.42 -11.79 6.27
C PRO A 64 -7.95 -11.78 6.44
N TYR A 65 -8.65 -11.11 5.53
CA TYR A 65 -10.11 -11.13 5.46
C TYR A 65 -10.58 -12.16 4.42
N ALA A 66 -11.28 -13.20 4.88
CA ALA A 66 -11.99 -14.12 3.99
C ALA A 66 -13.37 -13.54 3.63
N LYS A 67 -13.78 -13.65 2.36
CA LYS A 67 -15.09 -13.19 1.88
C LYS A 67 -16.21 -13.70 2.78
N ASP A 68 -17.16 -12.81 3.07
CA ASP A 68 -18.33 -13.05 3.93
C ASP A 68 -18.02 -13.35 5.41
N SER A 69 -16.76 -13.24 5.85
CA SER A 69 -16.45 -13.32 7.28
C SER A 69 -17.14 -12.18 8.03
N ALA A 70 -17.68 -12.50 9.21
CA ALA A 70 -18.43 -11.55 10.04
C ALA A 70 -17.57 -10.39 10.54
N THR A 71 -16.26 -10.64 10.71
CA THR A 71 -15.31 -9.71 11.30
C THR A 71 -14.01 -9.62 10.51
N LEU A 72 -13.31 -8.50 10.71
CA LEU A 72 -11.90 -8.31 10.38
C LEU A 72 -11.17 -7.98 11.68
N THR A 73 -10.13 -8.74 11.99
CA THR A 73 -9.36 -8.63 13.23
C THR A 73 -7.90 -8.32 12.96
N GLY A 74 -7.15 -8.08 14.04
CA GLY A 74 -5.71 -7.98 14.02
C GLY A 74 -5.18 -7.35 15.29
N LYS A 75 -3.88 -7.05 15.27
CA LYS A 75 -3.16 -6.45 16.39
C LYS A 75 -2.77 -4.99 16.11
N TYR A 76 -2.74 -4.18 17.16
CA TYR A 76 -2.27 -2.80 17.12
C TYR A 76 -1.39 -2.46 18.32
N GLY A 77 -0.43 -1.57 18.10
CA GLY A 77 0.51 -1.08 19.10
C GLY A 77 -0.12 -0.06 20.04
N LYS A 78 0.42 0.04 21.26
CA LYS A 78 -0.18 0.83 22.35
C LYS A 78 -0.29 2.34 22.07
N ASP A 79 0.49 2.88 21.13
CA ASP A 79 0.51 4.30 20.81
C ASP A 79 -0.45 4.66 19.66
N ILE A 80 -1.17 3.68 19.11
CA ILE A 80 -2.33 3.91 18.23
C ILE A 80 -3.57 4.13 19.09
N ALA A 81 -4.21 5.29 18.93
CA ALA A 81 -5.42 5.64 19.67
C ALA A 81 -6.67 5.00 19.07
N LYS A 82 -6.74 4.90 17.74
CA LYS A 82 -7.88 4.32 17.00
C LYS A 82 -7.40 3.56 15.78
N VAL A 83 -8.12 2.49 15.43
CA VAL A 83 -7.90 1.69 14.23
C VAL A 83 -9.09 1.87 13.29
N ARG A 84 -8.84 2.22 12.03
CA ARG A 84 -9.86 2.58 11.03
C ARG A 84 -9.74 1.70 9.79
N LEU A 85 -10.87 1.28 9.23
CA LEU A 85 -10.93 0.53 7.98
C LEU A 85 -11.11 1.50 6.82
N TRP A 86 -10.27 1.35 5.81
CA TRP A 86 -10.33 2.08 4.56
C TRP A 86 -10.62 1.11 3.43
N VAL A 87 -11.60 1.44 2.60
CA VAL A 87 -11.93 0.70 1.39
C VAL A 87 -11.99 1.69 0.25
N ASN A 88 -11.20 1.45 -0.80
CA ASN A 88 -11.12 2.31 -1.99
C ASN A 88 -10.90 3.80 -1.61
N ASP A 89 -9.90 4.03 -0.76
CA ASP A 89 -9.48 5.35 -0.28
C ASP A 89 -10.51 6.14 0.55
N VAL A 90 -11.57 5.47 1.02
CA VAL A 90 -12.57 6.04 1.94
C VAL A 90 -12.53 5.33 3.29
N ALA A 91 -12.50 6.09 4.39
CA ALA A 91 -12.64 5.54 5.73
C ALA A 91 -14.10 5.14 5.99
N VAL A 92 -14.37 3.83 6.10
CA VAL A 92 -15.74 3.27 6.19
C VAL A 92 -16.13 2.82 7.60
N ALA A 93 -15.16 2.49 8.45
CA ALA A 93 -15.44 2.03 9.80
C ALA A 93 -14.31 2.34 10.78
N GLN A 94 -14.63 2.32 12.08
CA GLN A 94 -13.68 2.33 13.19
C GLN A 94 -13.83 1.04 13.98
N ALA A 95 -12.73 0.42 14.40
CA ALA A 95 -12.75 -0.82 15.15
C ALA A 95 -13.11 -0.60 16.61
N THR A 96 -13.67 -1.63 17.23
CA THR A 96 -13.60 -1.82 18.68
C THR A 96 -12.21 -2.34 19.02
N THR A 97 -11.60 -1.82 20.09
CA THR A 97 -10.23 -2.17 20.50
C THR A 97 -10.19 -2.63 21.95
N SER A 98 -9.40 -3.67 22.23
CA SER A 98 -9.16 -4.17 23.59
C SER A 98 -7.81 -4.87 23.66
N ASN A 99 -6.98 -4.53 24.64
CA ASN A 99 -5.72 -5.24 24.94
C ASN A 99 -4.79 -5.46 23.72
N GLY A 100 -4.69 -4.48 22.81
CA GLY A 100 -3.87 -4.58 21.60
C GLY A 100 -4.51 -5.37 20.45
N ASP A 101 -5.74 -5.86 20.62
CA ASP A 101 -6.59 -6.42 19.57
C ASP A 101 -7.58 -5.39 19.05
N PHE A 102 -7.80 -5.40 17.73
CA PHE A 102 -8.90 -4.66 17.11
C PHE A 102 -9.87 -5.60 16.42
N THR A 103 -11.13 -5.19 16.36
CA THR A 103 -12.19 -5.92 15.65
C THR A 103 -13.11 -4.93 14.95
N PHE A 104 -13.28 -5.13 13.64
CA PHE A 104 -14.35 -4.52 12.88
C PHE A 104 -15.46 -5.54 12.65
N THR A 105 -16.71 -5.09 12.69
CA THR A 105 -17.90 -5.89 12.39
C THR A 105 -18.58 -5.37 11.12
N ASN A 106 -19.51 -6.14 10.55
CA ASN A 106 -20.28 -5.78 9.36
C ASN A 106 -19.41 -5.54 8.10
N ILE A 107 -18.27 -6.24 8.00
CA ILE A 107 -17.26 -6.01 6.96
C ILE A 107 -17.75 -6.37 5.57
N ALA A 108 -18.57 -7.42 5.45
CA ALA A 108 -19.16 -7.84 4.19
C ALA A 108 -20.03 -6.75 3.53
N SER A 109 -20.45 -5.71 4.27
CA SER A 109 -21.15 -4.55 3.70
C SER A 109 -20.22 -3.59 2.94
N PHE A 110 -18.93 -3.59 3.24
CA PHE A 110 -17.94 -2.66 2.69
C PHE A 110 -17.01 -3.30 1.65
N ILE A 111 -16.55 -4.53 1.89
CA ILE A 111 -15.62 -5.24 0.99
C ILE A 111 -16.43 -6.22 0.15
N LYS A 112 -16.53 -5.96 -1.15
CA LYS A 112 -17.38 -6.72 -2.08
C LYS A 112 -16.58 -7.52 -3.09
N ASN A 113 -15.44 -6.99 -3.52
CA ASN A 113 -14.70 -7.51 -4.64
C ASN A 113 -13.25 -7.79 -4.27
N LYS A 114 -12.63 -8.77 -4.94
CA LYS A 114 -11.19 -9.05 -4.79
C LYS A 114 -10.31 -7.85 -5.12
N THR A 115 -10.79 -6.97 -5.99
CA THR A 115 -10.11 -5.76 -6.46
C THR A 115 -10.29 -4.57 -5.53
N ASP A 116 -11.11 -4.68 -4.48
CA ASP A 116 -11.25 -3.59 -3.51
C ASP A 116 -9.90 -3.37 -2.82
N LYS A 117 -9.47 -2.11 -2.77
CA LYS A 117 -8.29 -1.72 -2.00
C LYS A 117 -8.69 -1.61 -0.54
N VAL A 118 -8.29 -2.59 0.26
CA VAL A 118 -8.65 -2.67 1.69
C VAL A 118 -7.41 -2.46 2.54
N GLU A 119 -7.49 -1.47 3.43
CA GLU A 119 -6.40 -1.09 4.31
C GLU A 119 -6.92 -0.85 5.73
N VAL A 120 -6.10 -1.17 6.71
CA VAL A 120 -6.30 -0.75 8.10
C VAL A 120 -5.31 0.38 8.41
N VAL A 121 -5.81 1.41 9.06
CA VAL A 121 -5.06 2.62 9.39
C VAL A 121 -5.13 2.87 10.89
N GLY A 122 -3.95 2.87 11.52
CA GLY A 122 -3.77 3.28 12.91
C GLY A 122 -3.56 4.79 12.99
N VAL A 123 -4.32 5.48 13.83
CA VAL A 123 -4.25 6.93 13.99
C VAL A 123 -4.05 7.35 15.45
N ASP A 124 -3.52 8.55 15.65
CA ASP A 124 -3.45 9.18 16.98
C ASP A 124 -4.83 9.73 17.43
N ALA A 125 -4.86 10.38 18.60
CA ALA A 125 -6.09 10.94 19.16
C ALA A 125 -6.68 12.09 18.32
N GLN A 126 -5.86 12.73 17.49
CA GLN A 126 -6.22 13.81 16.57
C GLN A 126 -6.54 13.29 15.16
N TYR A 127 -6.59 11.97 14.96
CA TYR A 127 -6.81 11.30 13.68
C TYR A 127 -5.67 11.46 12.65
N ASN A 128 -4.46 11.84 13.08
CA ASN A 128 -3.30 11.78 12.19
C ASN A 128 -2.88 10.32 11.98
N GLU A 129 -2.53 9.98 10.74
CA GLU A 129 -2.06 8.65 10.39
C GLU A 129 -0.68 8.35 11.01
N LEU A 130 -0.61 7.25 11.76
CA LEU A 130 0.62 6.74 12.36
C LEU A 130 1.15 5.52 11.61
N ASN A 131 0.25 4.69 11.06
CA ASN A 131 0.60 3.52 10.28
C ASN A 131 -0.58 3.10 9.39
N ARG A 132 -0.28 2.49 8.25
CA ARG A 132 -1.25 1.95 7.29
C ARG A 132 -0.77 0.62 6.76
N LYS A 133 -1.67 -0.36 6.73
CA LYS A 133 -1.36 -1.71 6.26
C LYS A 133 -2.45 -2.23 5.34
N PRO A 134 -2.07 -2.86 4.21
CA PRO A 134 -3.04 -3.55 3.37
C PRO A 134 -3.59 -4.78 4.11
N VAL A 135 -4.82 -5.14 3.78
CA VAL A 135 -5.47 -6.37 4.25
C VAL A 135 -5.43 -7.39 3.11
N THR A 136 -4.93 -8.59 3.41
CA THR A 136 -4.97 -9.69 2.45
C THR A 136 -6.39 -10.22 2.32
N LEU A 137 -6.99 -10.10 1.13
CA LEU A 137 -8.32 -10.64 0.85
C LEU A 137 -8.25 -12.06 0.31
N THR A 138 -9.00 -12.99 0.90
CA THR A 138 -9.09 -14.42 0.51
C THR A 138 -10.55 -14.84 0.26
N GLY A 139 -10.77 -15.91 -0.50
CA GLY A 139 -12.13 -16.41 -0.77
C GLY A 139 -13.02 -15.47 -1.62
N PHE A 140 -12.46 -14.39 -2.17
CA PHE A 140 -13.13 -13.62 -3.20
C PHE A 140 -12.87 -14.28 -4.55
N ASP A 141 -13.93 -14.66 -5.24
CA ASP A 141 -13.84 -15.27 -6.57
C ASP A 141 -13.11 -14.29 -7.51
N THR A 142 -12.05 -14.77 -8.12
CA THR A 142 -11.53 -14.19 -9.36
C THR A 142 -12.22 -14.89 -10.49
N LEU A 143 -13.08 -14.19 -11.24
CA LEU A 143 -13.62 -14.72 -12.48
C LEU A 143 -12.48 -14.86 -13.47
N ASP A 144 -11.95 -16.07 -13.62
CA ASP A 144 -10.98 -16.39 -14.66
C ASP A 144 -11.70 -16.63 -15.98
N ASN A 145 -11.93 -15.55 -16.71
CA ASN A 145 -12.57 -15.55 -18.03
C ASN A 145 -11.54 -15.62 -19.17
N ALA A 146 -10.28 -15.97 -18.89
CA ALA A 146 -9.25 -16.01 -19.91
C ALA A 146 -9.66 -16.94 -21.07
N LEU A 147 -9.32 -16.55 -22.29
CA LEU A 147 -9.44 -17.39 -23.47
C LEU A 147 -8.25 -17.09 -24.37
N THR A 148 -7.49 -18.11 -24.72
CA THR A 148 -6.42 -17.99 -25.70
C THR A 148 -6.75 -18.82 -26.94
N ALA A 149 -6.22 -18.40 -28.08
CA ALA A 149 -6.25 -19.12 -29.35
C ALA A 149 -5.01 -18.72 -30.16
N PRO A 150 -4.64 -19.48 -31.21
CA PRO A 150 -3.56 -19.10 -32.10
C PRO A 150 -3.88 -17.78 -32.81
N ALA A 151 -2.86 -16.96 -33.06
CA ALA A 151 -3.04 -15.67 -33.75
C ALA A 151 -3.47 -15.82 -35.21
N ASN A 152 -3.11 -16.95 -35.84
CA ASN A 152 -3.42 -17.25 -37.23
C ASN A 152 -3.97 -18.67 -37.35
N PHE A 153 -4.76 -18.90 -38.40
CA PHE A 153 -5.20 -20.22 -38.84
C PHE A 153 -4.96 -20.31 -40.35
N THR A 154 -4.22 -21.33 -40.77
CA THR A 154 -3.78 -21.52 -42.15
C THR A 154 -4.72 -22.49 -42.85
N LEU A 155 -5.39 -22.00 -43.90
CA LEU A 155 -6.26 -22.82 -44.74
C LEU A 155 -5.47 -23.99 -45.35
N ASP A 156 -6.13 -25.13 -45.46
CA ASP A 156 -5.61 -26.38 -46.04
C ASP A 156 -4.36 -26.98 -45.35
N GLN A 157 -4.00 -26.46 -44.17
CA GLN A 157 -2.89 -26.98 -43.35
C GLN A 157 -3.31 -27.20 -41.90
N ASP A 158 -3.89 -26.20 -41.26
CA ASP A 158 -4.32 -26.31 -39.87
C ASP A 158 -5.64 -27.08 -39.77
N THR A 159 -5.67 -28.07 -38.88
CA THR A 159 -6.84 -28.94 -38.67
C THR A 159 -7.50 -28.74 -37.30
N THR A 160 -6.86 -28.00 -36.39
CA THR A 160 -7.32 -27.76 -35.03
C THR A 160 -7.01 -26.32 -34.61
N ILE A 161 -7.84 -25.78 -33.71
CA ILE A 161 -7.59 -24.51 -33.02
C ILE A 161 -7.40 -24.88 -31.55
N ASN A 162 -6.16 -24.80 -31.06
CA ASN A 162 -5.82 -25.12 -29.68
C ASN A 162 -5.56 -23.85 -28.88
N GLY A 163 -6.12 -23.81 -27.67
CA GLY A 163 -6.02 -22.69 -26.77
C GLY A 163 -6.31 -23.13 -25.34
N THR A 164 -6.32 -22.17 -24.43
CA THR A 164 -6.66 -22.37 -23.02
C THR A 164 -7.88 -21.54 -22.67
N MET A 165 -8.67 -22.02 -21.71
CA MET A 165 -9.80 -21.28 -21.15
C MET A 165 -9.68 -21.21 -19.63
N GLY A 166 -10.12 -20.09 -19.08
CA GLY A 166 -10.10 -19.85 -17.64
C GLY A 166 -11.16 -20.63 -16.89
N THR A 167 -10.99 -20.76 -15.57
CA THR A 167 -11.84 -21.62 -14.72
C THR A 167 -13.31 -21.19 -14.63
N ASN A 168 -13.63 -19.94 -15.00
CA ASN A 168 -15.00 -19.45 -15.04
C ASN A 168 -15.67 -19.59 -16.42
N VAL A 169 -14.97 -20.06 -17.45
CA VAL A 169 -15.54 -20.34 -18.77
C VAL A 169 -16.22 -21.71 -18.73
N ALA A 170 -17.51 -21.78 -19.02
CA ALA A 170 -18.23 -23.06 -19.02
C ALA A 170 -18.06 -23.85 -20.33
N LYS A 171 -17.99 -23.14 -21.46
CA LYS A 171 -17.97 -23.72 -22.81
C LYS A 171 -17.24 -22.78 -23.78
N VAL A 172 -16.49 -23.36 -24.72
CA VAL A 172 -15.90 -22.64 -25.87
C VAL A 172 -16.57 -23.14 -27.15
N ARG A 173 -16.88 -22.22 -28.08
CA ARG A 173 -17.57 -22.52 -29.34
C ARG A 173 -16.87 -21.83 -30.51
N LEU A 174 -16.79 -22.53 -31.63
CA LEU A 174 -16.38 -21.97 -32.91
C LEU A 174 -17.56 -21.28 -33.57
N SER A 175 -17.39 -20.01 -33.91
CA SER A 175 -18.32 -19.24 -34.72
C SER A 175 -17.68 -18.92 -36.07
N VAL A 176 -18.37 -19.18 -37.17
CA VAL A 176 -17.95 -18.81 -38.52
C VAL A 176 -19.04 -17.91 -39.09
N ASN A 177 -18.67 -16.68 -39.46
CA ASN A 177 -19.60 -15.66 -39.97
C ASN A 177 -20.81 -15.42 -39.04
N GLY A 178 -20.59 -15.48 -37.72
CA GLY A 178 -21.64 -15.28 -36.72
C GLY A 178 -22.48 -16.53 -36.39
N VAL A 179 -22.28 -17.64 -37.11
CA VAL A 179 -22.99 -18.90 -36.85
C VAL A 179 -22.13 -19.83 -35.99
N ILE A 180 -22.71 -20.32 -34.89
CA ILE A 180 -22.08 -21.36 -34.06
C ILE A 180 -22.06 -22.68 -34.84
N VAL A 181 -20.87 -23.16 -35.18
CA VAL A 181 -20.69 -24.38 -35.98
C VAL A 181 -20.18 -25.56 -35.17
N LYS A 182 -19.51 -25.33 -34.04
CA LYS A 182 -18.93 -26.39 -33.21
C LYS A 182 -18.72 -25.94 -31.76
N GLN A 183 -18.82 -26.88 -30.82
CA GLN A 183 -18.39 -26.70 -29.43
C GLN A 183 -17.06 -27.43 -29.22
N ALA A 184 -16.14 -26.83 -28.48
CA ALA A 184 -14.90 -27.50 -28.07
C ALA A 184 -15.22 -28.72 -27.19
N THR A 185 -14.41 -29.77 -27.34
CA THR A 185 -14.45 -31.01 -26.56
C THR A 185 -13.45 -30.97 -25.42
#